data_AF-A0A383BI99-F1
#
_entry.id   AF-A0A383BI99-F1
#
_cell.length_a   1.000
_cell.length_b   1.000
_cell.length_c   1.000
_cell.angle_alpha   90.00
_cell.angle_beta   90.00
_cell.angle_gamma   90.00
#
_symmetry.space_group_name_H-M   'P 1'
#
loop_
_entity.id
_entity.type
_entity.pdbx_description
1 polymer ?
#
loop_
_entity_poly.entity_id
_entity_poly.type
_entity_poly.pdbx_seq_one_letter_code
_entity_poly.pdbx_strand_id
1 'polypeptide(L)' 'MVFIIILFFSVATSLYADDVKKFKIEGISLGDSVLDHFPGRDVVNNINSKYNHSSDEYHVSDIFQHSSF' A
#
# COMPACT_ATOMS: atom_id res chain seq x y z
N MET A 1 3.37 -34.81 -7.84
CA MET A 1 2.44 -34.11 -8.75
C MET A 1 2.12 -32.69 -8.27
N VAL A 2 1.72 -32.50 -7.01
CA VAL A 2 1.41 -31.17 -6.42
C VAL A 2 2.57 -30.16 -6.47
N PHE A 3 3.80 -30.63 -6.28
CA PHE A 3 4.98 -29.75 -6.25
C PHE A 3 5.22 -28.97 -7.56
N ILE A 4 4.92 -29.59 -8.70
CA ILE A 4 5.06 -28.95 -10.02
C ILE A 4 4.00 -27.87 -10.22
N ILE A 5 2.79 -28.09 -9.71
CA ILE A 5 1.68 -27.12 -9.79
C ILE A 5 2.00 -25.88 -8.94
N ILE A 6 2.53 -26.08 -7.73
CA ILE A 6 2.94 -24.97 -6.85
C ILE A 6 4.06 -24.16 -7.52
N LEU A 7 5.07 -24.83 -8.08
CA LEU A 7 6.18 -24.17 -8.77
C LEU A 7 5.68 -23.33 -9.97
N PHE A 8 4.77 -23.88 -10.77
CA PHE A 8 4.19 -23.17 -11.92
C PHE A 8 3.36 -21.96 -11.48
N PHE A 9 2.58 -22.09 -10.40
CA PHE A 9 1.75 -21.01 -9.87
C PHE A 9 2.60 -19.89 -9.26
N SER A 10 3.69 -20.21 -8.57
CA SER A 10 4.63 -19.23 -8.02
C SER A 10 5.34 -18.40 -9.10
N VAL A 11 5.65 -19.00 -10.26
CA VAL A 11 6.27 -18.27 -11.39
C VAL A 11 5.22 -17.46 -12.18
N ALA A 12 4.02 -18.01 -12.35
CA ALA A 12 2.93 -17.32 -13.04
C ALA A 12 2.48 -16.04 -12.32
N THR A 13 2.34 -16.05 -10.99
CA THR A 13 1.95 -14.85 -10.22
C THR A 13 3.00 -13.74 -10.29
N SER A 14 4.28 -14.09 -10.36
CA SER A 14 5.37 -13.12 -10.50
C SER A 14 5.34 -12.38 -11.85
N LEU A 15 4.87 -13.01 -12.94
CA LEU A 15 4.80 -12.37 -14.27
C LEU A 15 3.71 -11.29 -14.35
N TYR A 16 2.60 -11.46 -13.62
CA TYR A 16 1.50 -10.48 -13.61
C TYR A 16 1.68 -9.39 -12.55
N ALA A 17 2.38 -9.69 -11.43
CA ALA A 17 2.62 -8.71 -10.37
C ALA A 17 3.67 -7.65 -10.73
N ASP A 18 4.52 -7.90 -11.72
CA ASP A 18 5.57 -6.97 -12.15
C ASP A 18 4.99 -5.71 -12.81
N ASP A 19 3.81 -5.82 -13.44
CA ASP A 19 3.07 -4.67 -13.96
C ASP A 19 2.37 -3.87 -12.86
N VAL A 20 1.94 -4.51 -11.75
CA VAL A 20 1.31 -3.81 -10.60
C VAL A 20 2.26 -2.76 -9.99
N LYS A 21 3.57 -3.07 -9.92
CA LYS A 21 4.59 -2.14 -9.44
C LYS A 21 4.85 -0.95 -10.38
N LYS A 22 4.43 -1.05 -11.64
CA LYS A 22 4.53 0.06 -12.61
C LYS A 22 3.38 1.05 -12.46
N PHE A 23 2.29 0.68 -11.76
CA PHE A 23 1.20 1.62 -11.49
C PHE A 23 1.65 2.64 -10.45
N LYS A 24 1.62 3.90 -10.87
CA LYS A 24 1.82 5.04 -9.99
C LYS A 24 0.54 5.86 -9.97
N ILE A 25 0.06 6.17 -8.79
CA ILE A 25 -1.01 7.14 -8.59
C ILE A 25 -0.31 8.44 -8.26
N GLU A 26 -0.43 9.44 -9.15
CA GLU A 26 0.18 10.76 -8.97
C GLU A 26 1.70 10.74 -8.69
N GLY A 27 2.40 9.71 -9.19
CA GLY A 27 3.84 9.55 -9.00
C GLY A 27 4.25 8.66 -7.82
N ILE A 28 3.31 8.25 -6.96
CA ILE A 28 3.51 7.31 -5.84
C ILE A 28 3.23 5.88 -6.32
N SER A 29 4.15 4.95 -6.07
CA SER A 29 3.93 3.52 -6.36
C SER A 29 3.10 2.84 -5.28
N LEU A 30 2.26 1.86 -5.65
CA LEU A 30 1.37 1.12 -4.74
C LEU A 30 2.07 0.30 -3.63
N GLY A 31 3.40 0.28 -3.60
CA GLY A 31 4.20 -0.39 -2.57
C GLY A 31 5.23 0.51 -1.89
N ASP A 32 5.25 1.81 -2.21
CA ASP A 32 6.13 2.75 -1.51
C ASP A 32 5.63 2.95 -0.07
N SER A 33 6.54 3.24 0.85
CA SER A 33 6.11 3.66 2.18
C SER A 33 5.42 5.01 2.08
N VAL A 34 4.28 5.17 2.75
CA VAL A 34 3.62 6.49 2.89
C VAL A 34 4.59 7.54 3.46
N LEU A 35 5.52 7.12 4.31
CA LEU A 35 6.51 8.03 4.93
C LEU A 35 7.60 8.51 3.97
N ASP A 36 7.74 7.89 2.80
CA ASP A 36 8.65 8.36 1.76
C ASP A 36 8.09 9.60 1.03
N HIS A 37 6.76 9.79 1.09
CA HIS A 37 6.03 10.83 0.36
C HIS A 37 5.38 11.88 1.28
N PHE A 38 5.05 11.52 2.51
CA PHE A 38 4.39 12.38 3.49
C PHE A 38 5.12 12.39 4.84
N PRO A 39 5.20 13.53 5.54
CA PRO A 39 5.71 13.58 6.90
C PRO A 39 4.88 12.69 7.83
N GLY A 40 5.52 11.91 8.71
CA GLY A 40 4.80 11.03 9.65
C GLY A 40 3.81 11.76 10.56
N ARG A 41 4.08 13.03 10.87
CA ARG A 41 3.14 13.92 11.57
C ARG A 41 1.82 14.11 10.82
N ASP A 42 1.85 14.19 9.50
CA ASP A 42 0.65 14.39 8.70
C ASP A 42 -0.16 13.10 8.60
N VAL A 43 0.51 11.94 8.61
CA VAL A 43 -0.17 10.63 8.72
C VAL A 43 -0.91 10.52 10.06
N VAL A 44 -0.21 10.72 11.17
CA VAL A 44 -0.78 10.54 12.51
C VAL A 44 -1.89 11.55 12.82
N ASN A 45 -1.74 12.80 12.39
CA ASN A 45 -2.74 13.85 12.64
C ASN A 45 -4.01 13.69 11.79
N ASN A 46 -3.96 12.90 10.71
CA ASN A 46 -5.10 12.62 9.84
C ASN A 46 -5.67 11.21 10.02
N ILE A 47 -5.37 10.54 11.15
CA ILE A 47 -6.01 9.26 11.50
C ILE A 47 -7.52 9.48 11.59
N ASN A 48 -8.27 8.75 10.79
CA ASN A 48 -9.71 8.84 10.69
C ASN A 48 -10.37 8.07 11.85
N SER A 49 -10.94 8.82 12.79
CA SER A 49 -11.58 8.26 13.98
C SER A 49 -12.82 7.40 13.67
N LYS A 50 -13.39 7.51 12.47
CA LYS A 50 -14.49 6.64 12.02
C LYS A 50 -14.06 5.19 11.86
N TYR A 51 -12.79 4.96 11.57
CA TYR A 51 -12.18 3.63 11.47
C TYR A 51 -11.34 3.30 12.69
N ASN A 52 -11.60 3.98 13.81
CA ASN A 52 -10.99 3.63 15.08
C ASN A 52 -11.60 2.32 15.57
N HIS A 53 -10.99 1.21 15.17
CA HIS A 53 -11.32 -0.12 15.67
C HIS A 53 -10.88 -0.22 17.13
N SER A 54 -11.51 -1.10 17.91
CA SER A 54 -11.13 -1.32 19.32
C SER A 54 -9.69 -1.81 19.53
N SER A 55 -8.95 -2.05 18.44
CA SER A 55 -7.55 -2.46 18.42
C SER A 55 -6.71 -1.37 17.75
N ASP A 56 -5.66 -0.92 18.43
CA ASP A 56 -4.65 0.01 17.91
C ASP A 56 -3.65 -0.68 16.96
N GLU A 57 -3.96 -1.88 16.47
CA GLU A 57 -3.10 -2.62 15.54
C GLU A 57 -3.07 -1.97 14.16
N TYR A 58 -4.17 -1.35 13.73
CA TYR A 58 -4.28 -0.69 12.44
C TYR A 58 -5.03 0.63 12.55
N HIS A 59 -4.50 1.67 11.89
CA HIS A 59 -5.15 2.97 11.76
C HIS A 59 -5.29 3.33 10.28
N VAL A 60 -6.43 3.95 9.93
CA VAL A 60 -6.66 4.50 8.60
C VAL A 60 -6.39 6.00 8.66
N SER A 61 -5.58 6.54 7.75
CA SER A 61 -5.31 7.97 7.65
C SER A 61 -5.68 8.45 6.25
N ASP A 62 -6.42 9.55 6.16
CA ASP A 62 -6.87 10.11 4.89
C ASP A 62 -6.21 11.47 4.64
N ILE A 63 -5.42 11.59 3.56
CA ILE A 63 -4.63 12.80 3.24
C ILE A 63 -5.15 13.38 1.92
N PHE A 64 -6.08 14.33 1.98
CA PHE A 64 -6.76 14.89 0.79
C PHE A 64 -6.19 16.20 0.25
N GLN A 65 -5.46 16.95 1.08
CA GLN A 65 -4.91 18.27 0.72
C GLN A 65 -3.45 18.34 1.16
N HIS A 66 -2.57 17.79 0.34
CA HIS A 66 -1.13 17.89 0.54
C HIS A 66 -0.51 18.63 -0.64
N SER A 67 0.49 19.49 -0.38
CA SER A 67 1.11 20.36 -1.40
C SER A 67 1.77 19.61 -2.56
N SER A 68 1.86 18.29 -2.49
CA SER A 68 2.43 17.44 -3.53
C SER A 68 1.48 17.18 -4.71
N PHE A 69 0.19 17.55 -4.59
CA PHE A 69 -0.87 17.27 -5.57
C PHE A 69 -1.78 18.49 -5.80
#